data_AF-A0A1N6HBH6-F1
#
_entry.id   AF-A0A1N6HBH6-F1
#
_cell.length_a   1.000
_cell.length_b   1.000
_cell.length_c   1.000
_cell.angle_alpha   90.00
_cell.angle_beta   90.00
_cell.angle_gamma   90.00
#
_symmetry.space_group_name_H-M   'P 1'
#
loop_
_entity.id
_entity.type
_entity.pdbx_description
1 polymer ?
#
loop_
_entity_poly.entity_id
_entity_poly.type
_entity_poly.pdbx_seq_one_letter_code
_entity_poly.pdbx_strand_id
1 'polypeptide(L)'
;MTLTYYRDYCLSKPGTTEDTPFDEDALCFRVGGKIFSITSISQFQYINLKCDPERSIELREQYEGITPGYHMNKKQWNSVSTTGNVPDPLILELADHSYELIFASLPKKIQAEIRL
;
A
#
# COMPACT_ATOMS: atom_id res chain seq x y z
N MET A 1 -3.02 9.21 -11.32
CA MET A 1 -2.88 9.89 -10.01
C MET A 1 -1.47 10.47 -9.82
N THR A 2 -1.28 11.51 -8.98
CA THR A 2 0.05 12.04 -8.61
C THR A 2 0.53 11.51 -7.26
N LEU A 3 1.85 11.53 -7.00
CA LEU A 3 2.41 11.15 -5.70
C LEU A 3 1.83 11.97 -4.55
N THR A 4 1.73 13.29 -4.71
CA THR A 4 1.18 14.18 -3.66
C THR A 4 -0.25 13.78 -3.29
N TYR A 5 -1.11 13.54 -4.29
CA TYR A 5 -2.48 13.11 -4.04
C TYR A 5 -2.51 11.75 -3.31
N TYR A 6 -1.70 10.78 -3.75
CA TYR A 6 -1.63 9.47 -3.11
C TYR A 6 -1.11 9.54 -1.67
N ARG A 7 -0.08 10.36 -1.43
CA ARG A 7 0.47 10.63 -0.10
C ARG A 7 -0.57 11.23 0.83
N ASP A 8 -1.28 12.27 0.39
CA ASP A 8 -2.35 12.90 1.17
C ASP A 8 -3.47 11.90 1.46
N TYR A 9 -3.82 11.04 0.50
CA TYR A 9 -4.79 9.97 0.69
C TYR A 9 -4.36 8.96 1.77
N CYS A 10 -3.10 8.51 1.75
CA CYS A 10 -2.57 7.63 2.78
C CYS A 10 -2.52 8.31 4.15
N LEU A 11 -2.04 9.56 4.24
CA LEU A 11 -1.94 10.32 5.48
C LEU A 11 -3.32 10.69 6.07
N SER A 12 -4.38 10.70 5.27
CA SER A 12 -5.75 10.89 5.77
C SER A 12 -6.26 9.72 6.63
N LYS A 13 -5.60 8.57 6.60
CA LYS A 13 -6.00 7.37 7.35
C LYS A 13 -5.57 7.49 8.81
N PRO A 14 -6.42 7.08 9.77
CA PRO A 14 -6.10 7.17 11.20
C PRO A 14 -4.75 6.51 11.54
N GLY A 15 -3.96 7.17 12.38
CA GLY A 15 -2.69 6.64 12.86
C GLY A 15 -1.65 6.33 11.78
N THR A 16 -1.78 6.92 10.58
CA THR A 16 -0.81 6.76 9.52
C THR A 16 0.40 7.68 9.71
N THR A 17 1.59 7.13 9.54
CA THR A 17 2.85 7.85 9.49
C THR A 17 3.59 7.50 8.20
N GLU A 18 4.57 8.30 7.83
CA GLU A 18 5.46 8.02 6.72
C GLU A 18 6.93 8.18 7.11
N ASP A 19 7.79 7.41 6.44
CA ASP A 19 9.23 7.47 6.59
C ASP A 19 9.93 6.87 5.35
N THR A 20 11.27 6.94 5.34
CA THR A 20 12.13 6.43 4.28
C THR A 20 13.19 5.50 4.89
N PRO A 21 12.78 4.32 5.39
CA PRO A 21 13.61 3.47 6.24
C PRO A 21 14.69 2.68 5.47
N PHE A 22 14.54 2.56 4.15
CA PHE A 22 15.42 1.75 3.30
C PHE A 22 16.47 2.62 2.61
N ASP A 23 16.04 3.72 2.01
CA ASP A 23 16.84 4.77 1.37
C ASP A 23 15.98 6.04 1.22
N GLU A 24 16.54 7.13 0.68
CA GLU A 24 15.86 8.42 0.52
C GLU A 24 14.72 8.45 -0.52
N ASP A 25 14.57 7.41 -1.35
CA ASP A 25 13.57 7.34 -2.43
C ASP A 25 12.40 6.42 -2.09
N ALA A 26 12.59 5.43 -1.22
CA ALA A 26 11.58 4.46 -0.83
C ALA A 26 10.64 5.00 0.26
N LEU A 27 9.61 5.75 -0.16
CA LEU A 27 8.56 6.25 0.73
C LEU A 27 7.69 5.12 1.24
N CYS A 28 7.68 4.93 2.56
CA CYS A 28 6.89 3.93 3.26
C CYS A 28 5.77 4.60 4.05
N PHE A 29 4.55 4.07 3.94
CA PHE A 29 3.42 4.44 4.80
C PHE A 29 3.15 3.33 5.81
N ARG A 30 2.88 3.72 7.05
CA ARG A 30 2.73 2.80 8.19
C ARG A 30 1.48 3.08 8.98
N VAL A 31 0.92 2.04 9.58
CA VAL A 31 -0.10 2.13 10.62
C VAL A 31 0.36 1.36 11.84
N GLY A 32 0.37 2.02 13.01
CA GLY A 32 0.92 1.43 14.24
C GLY A 32 2.37 0.93 14.09
N GLY A 33 3.19 1.64 13.31
CA GLY A 33 4.59 1.31 13.03
C GLY A 33 4.82 0.21 11.97
N LYS A 34 3.77 -0.45 11.47
CA LYS A 34 3.87 -1.48 10.43
C LYS A 34 3.58 -0.92 9.04
N ILE A 35 4.41 -1.26 8.06
CA ILE A 35 4.27 -0.79 6.67
C ILE A 35 3.03 -1.42 6.00
N PHE A 36 2.25 -0.60 5.31
CA PHE A 36 1.15 -1.03 4.44
C PHE A 36 1.28 -0.53 2.99
N SER A 37 2.12 0.47 2.71
CA SER A 37 2.35 0.93 1.33
C SER A 37 3.79 1.37 1.15
N ILE A 38 4.37 1.08 -0.02
CA ILE A 38 5.72 1.53 -0.40
C ILE A 38 5.70 2.00 -1.86
N THR A 39 6.27 3.17 -2.13
CA THR A 39 6.44 3.69 -3.50
C THR A 39 7.72 4.52 -3.61
N SER A 40 8.18 4.77 -4.84
CA SER A 40 9.32 5.63 -5.12
C SER A 40 8.88 7.10 -5.14
N ILE A 41 9.62 7.99 -4.46
CA ILE A 41 9.38 9.44 -4.46
C ILE A 41 9.68 10.03 -5.83
N SER A 42 10.82 9.66 -6.41
CA SER A 42 11.30 10.24 -7.67
C SER A 42 10.54 9.73 -8.89
N GLN A 43 10.13 8.45 -8.90
CA GLN A 43 9.52 7.84 -10.08
C GLN A 43 8.00 7.67 -9.96
N PHE A 44 7.49 7.30 -8.77
CA PHE A 44 6.09 7.01 -8.52
C PHE A 44 5.41 6.19 -9.64
N GLN A 45 6.06 5.13 -10.14
CA GLN A 45 5.55 4.31 -11.25
C GLN A 45 4.74 3.08 -10.79
N TYR A 46 4.99 2.64 -9.56
CA TYR A 46 4.26 1.55 -8.94
C TYR A 46 4.21 1.72 -7.42
N ILE A 47 3.28 1.00 -6.80
CA ILE A 47 3.05 1.00 -5.37
C ILE A 47 2.98 -0.45 -4.91
N ASN A 48 3.76 -0.82 -3.90
CA ASN A 48 3.65 -2.12 -3.24
C ASN A 48 2.54 -2.06 -2.19
N LEU A 49 1.54 -2.91 -2.37
CA LEU A 49 0.37 -3.00 -1.49
C LEU A 49 0.14 -4.44 -1.05
N LYS A 50 -0.15 -4.64 0.24
CA LYS A 50 -0.53 -5.93 0.78
C LYS A 50 -1.97 -6.25 0.34
N CYS A 51 -2.22 -7.51 0.03
CA CYS A 51 -3.52 -7.99 -0.39
C CYS A 51 -3.66 -9.46 0.03
N ASP A 52 -4.91 -9.91 0.17
CA ASP A 52 -5.20 -11.31 0.40
C ASP A 52 -4.66 -12.18 -0.75
N PRO A 53 -4.13 -13.38 -0.48
CA PRO A 53 -3.49 -14.20 -1.51
C PRO A 53 -4.41 -14.56 -2.68
N GLU A 54 -5.66 -14.93 -2.42
CA GLU A 54 -6.63 -15.31 -3.45
C GLU A 54 -6.96 -14.11 -4.35
N ARG A 55 -7.32 -12.98 -3.73
CA ARG A 55 -7.58 -11.72 -4.43
C ARG A 55 -6.36 -11.22 -5.21
N SER A 56 -5.14 -11.44 -4.70
CA SER A 56 -3.91 -11.08 -5.41
C SER A 56 -3.74 -11.83 -6.72
N ILE A 57 -4.15 -13.10 -6.78
CA ILE A 57 -4.09 -13.89 -8.01
C ILE A 57 -5.10 -13.35 -9.03
N GLU A 58 -6.35 -13.17 -8.62
CA GLU A 58 -7.43 -12.64 -9.48
C GLU A 58 -7.06 -11.28 -10.08
N LEU A 59 -6.53 -10.36 -9.27
CA LEU A 59 -6.12 -9.03 -9.72
C LEU A 59 -5.02 -9.07 -10.78
N ARG A 60 -4.06 -10.00 -10.65
CA ARG A 60 -2.96 -10.16 -11.61
C ARG A 60 -3.43 -10.78 -12.93
N GLU A 61 -4.48 -11.59 -12.89
CA GLU A 61 -5.12 -12.13 -14.10
C GLU A 61 -5.93 -11.06 -14.83
N GLN A 62 -6.54 -10.14 -14.09
CA GLN A 62 -7.40 -9.08 -14.65
C GLN A 62 -6.62 -7.85 -15.15
N TYR A 63 -5.50 -7.50 -14.51
CA TYR A 63 -4.77 -6.27 -14.80
C TYR A 63 -3.29 -6.53 -15.04
N GLU A 64 -2.81 -6.30 -16.27
CA GLU A 64 -1.38 -6.35 -16.61
C GLU A 64 -0.50 -5.45 -15.73
N GLY A 65 -1.02 -4.30 -15.29
CA GLY A 65 -0.35 -3.38 -14.38
C GLY A 65 -0.26 -3.85 -12.92
N ILE A 66 -0.82 -5.01 -12.57
CA ILE A 66 -0.71 -5.62 -11.24
C ILE A 66 0.20 -6.85 -11.33
N THR A 67 1.36 -6.77 -10.69
CA THR A 67 2.37 -7.82 -10.72
C THR A 67 2.72 -8.31 -9.31
N PRO A 68 3.38 -9.48 -9.16
CA PRO A 68 3.86 -9.92 -7.84
C PRO A 68 4.78 -8.87 -7.20
N GLY A 69 4.57 -8.58 -5.91
CA GLY A 69 5.26 -7.49 -5.20
C GLY A 69 6.79 -7.54 -5.34
N TYR A 70 7.36 -6.44 -5.84
CA TYR A 70 8.80 -6.27 -6.00
C TYR A 70 9.48 -6.18 -4.63
N HIS A 71 10.55 -6.96 -4.42
CA HIS A 71 11.25 -7.12 -3.13
C HIS A 71 10.38 -7.57 -1.93
N MET A 72 9.15 -8.00 -2.17
CA MET A 72 8.20 -8.40 -1.13
C MET A 72 7.85 -9.90 -1.20
N ASN A 73 7.09 -10.36 -0.20
CA ASN A 73 6.46 -11.68 -0.26
C ASN A 73 5.39 -11.71 -1.36
N LYS A 74 5.74 -12.29 -2.50
CA LYS A 74 4.92 -12.38 -3.72
C LYS A 74 3.56 -13.05 -3.55
N LYS A 75 3.31 -13.77 -2.43
CA LYS A 75 1.99 -14.34 -2.13
C LYS A 75 1.01 -13.32 -1.55
N GLN A 76 1.50 -12.27 -0.91
CA GLN A 76 0.68 -11.34 -0.13
C GLN A 76 0.83 -9.88 -0.55
N TRP A 77 1.73 -9.59 -1.50
CA TRP A 77 2.01 -8.24 -1.95
C TRP A 77 1.93 -8.15 -3.46
N ASN A 78 1.39 -7.04 -3.95
CA ASN A 78 1.31 -6.67 -5.35
C ASN A 78 2.08 -5.37 -5.60
N SER A 79 2.81 -5.31 -6.72
CA SER A 79 3.26 -4.05 -7.31
C SER A 79 2.17 -3.58 -8.28
N VAL A 80 1.52 -2.48 -7.93
CA VAL A 80 0.41 -1.89 -8.69
C VAL A 80 0.91 -0.67 -9.45
N SER A 81 0.87 -0.71 -10.77
CA SER A 81 1.30 0.39 -11.63
C SER A 81 0.39 1.62 -11.48
N THR A 82 0.99 2.80 -11.39
CA THR A 82 0.31 4.11 -11.34
C THR A 82 0.22 4.78 -12.71
N THR A 83 0.89 4.21 -13.72
CA THR A 83 0.99 4.73 -15.09
C THR A 83 0.39 3.78 -16.13
N GLY A 84 0.01 2.57 -15.73
CA GLY A 84 -0.53 1.53 -16.58
C GLY A 84 -2.06 1.52 -16.69
N ASN A 85 -2.62 0.32 -16.87
CA ASN A 85 -4.06 0.10 -17.08
C ASN A 85 -4.87 -0.07 -15.78
N VAL A 86 -4.29 0.21 -14.60
CA VAL A 86 -4.99 0.08 -13.32
C VAL A 86 -5.70 1.40 -13.02
N PRO A 87 -7.04 1.42 -12.90
CA PRO A 87 -7.76 2.66 -12.59
C PRO A 87 -7.37 3.20 -11.21
N ASP A 88 -7.14 4.52 -11.10
CA ASP A 88 -6.83 5.18 -9.84
C ASP A 88 -7.76 4.78 -8.68
N PRO A 89 -9.11 4.68 -8.85
CA PRO A 89 -9.99 4.22 -7.76
C PRO A 89 -9.66 2.83 -7.22
N LEU A 90 -9.22 1.90 -8.08
CA LEU A 90 -8.79 0.57 -7.65
C LEU A 90 -7.47 0.65 -6.88
N ILE A 91 -6.53 1.51 -7.30
CA ILE A 91 -5.27 1.72 -6.56
C ILE A 91 -5.55 2.22 -5.13
N LEU A 92 -6.46 3.18 -4.99
CA LEU A 92 -6.86 3.73 -3.69
C LEU A 92 -7.56 2.69 -2.81
N GLU A 93 -8.47 1.91 -3.39
CA GLU A 93 -9.15 0.82 -2.68
C GLU A 93 -8.17 -0.28 -2.25
N LEU A 94 -7.18 -0.64 -3.08
CA LEU A 94 -6.13 -1.58 -2.69
C LEU A 94 -5.23 -1.01 -1.58
N ALA A 95 -5.04 0.31 -1.53
CA ALA A 95 -4.33 0.97 -0.43
C ALA A 95 -5.13 0.90 0.87
N ASP A 96 -6.46 1.07 0.82
CA ASP A 96 -7.36 0.87 1.96
C ASP A 96 -7.32 -0.58 2.43
N HIS A 97 -7.40 -1.53 1.50
CA HIS A 97 -7.33 -2.94 1.81
C HIS A 97 -6.01 -3.31 2.50
N SER A 98 -4.88 -2.84 1.97
CA SER A 98 -3.57 -3.05 2.58
C SER A 98 -3.50 -2.46 3.98
N TYR A 99 -3.99 -1.23 4.17
CA TYR A 99 -4.08 -0.57 5.47
C TYR A 99 -4.90 -1.42 6.46
N GLU A 100 -6.08 -1.89 6.07
CA GLU A 100 -6.95 -2.69 6.94
C GLU A 100 -6.33 -4.03 7.32
N LEU A 101 -5.68 -4.73 6.37
CA LEU A 101 -4.96 -5.98 6.66
C LEU A 101 -3.83 -5.78 7.67
N ILE A 102 -3.07 -4.69 7.53
CA ILE A 102 -1.97 -4.37 8.45
C ILE A 102 -2.52 -3.93 9.80
N PHE A 103 -3.52 -3.05 9.83
CA PHE A 103 -4.19 -2.58 11.04
C PHE A 103 -4.81 -3.75 11.83
N ALA A 104 -5.51 -4.66 11.16
CA ALA A 104 -6.11 -5.84 11.78
C ALA A 104 -5.05 -6.77 12.42
N SER A 105 -3.82 -6.75 11.90
CA SER A 105 -2.68 -7.50 12.44
C SER A 105 -2.02 -6.86 13.69
N LEU A 106 -2.44 -5.66 14.08
CA LEU A 106 -1.91 -4.98 15.27
C LEU A 106 -2.51 -5.56 16.55
N PRO A 107 -1.81 -5.49 17.70
CA PRO A 107 -2.41 -5.77 19.00
C PRO A 107 -3.68 -4.95 19.24
N LYS A 108 -4.69 -5.55 19.89
CA LYS A 108 -5.99 -4.89 20.15
C LYS A 108 -5.87 -3.55 20.90
N LYS A 109 -4.88 -3.42 21.78
CA LYS A 109 -4.58 -2.17 22.47
C LYS A 109 -4.20 -1.05 21.49
N ILE A 110 -3.30 -1.32 20.55
CA ILE A 110 -2.87 -0.36 19.52
C ILE A 110 -4.03 -0.03 18.58
N GLN A 111 -4.83 -1.03 18.19
CA GLN A 111 -6.03 -0.79 17.38
C GLN A 111 -7.01 0.18 18.07
N ALA A 112 -7.18 0.06 19.38
CA ALA A 112 -8.05 0.95 20.15
C ALA A 112 -7.46 2.37 20.21
N GLU A 113 -6.16 2.51 20.46
CA GLU A 113 -5.47 3.81 20.52
C GLU A 113 -5.58 4.60 19.20
N ILE A 114 -5.51 3.93 18.05
CA ILE A 114 -5.62 4.57 16.72
C ILE A 114 -7.06 4.97 16.37
N ARG A 115 -8.07 4.32 16.98
CA ARG A 115 -9.50 4.57 16.71
C ARG A 115 -10.16 5.58 17.64
N LEU A 116 -9.44 6.05 18.66
CA LEU A 116 -9.87 7.12 19.57
C LEU A 116 -9.78 8.48 18.88
#